data_AF-A0A0N0XZJ1-F1
#
_entry.id   AF-A0A0N0XZJ1-F1
#
_cell.length_a   1.000
_cell.length_b   1.000
_cell.length_c   1.000
_cell.angle_alpha   90.00
_cell.angle_beta   90.00
_cell.angle_gamma   90.00
#
_symmetry.space_group_name_H-M   'P 1'
#
loop_
_entity.id
_entity.type
_entity.pdbx_description
1 polymer ?
#
loop_
_entity_poly.entity_id
_entity_poly.type
_entity_poly.pdbx_seq_one_letter_code
_entity_poly.pdbx_strand_id
1 'polypeptide(L)' 'MPGTDHHTSDTAADHADSGYCADPGGAAYGGPAEGPPYADCVQCRKPTEYPADRPGIVLCPVCEWQEAQRSACSG' A
#
# COMPACT_ATOMS: atom_id res chain seq x y z
N MET A 1 -42.65 -1.34 -13.56
CA MET A 1 -42.13 -2.62 -14.07
C MET A 1 -40.79 -2.84 -13.39
N PRO A 2 -40.64 -3.85 -12.51
CA PRO A 2 -39.37 -4.18 -11.89
C PRO A 2 -38.50 -4.98 -12.87
N GLY A 3 -37.18 -4.78 -12.82
CA GLY A 3 -36.21 -5.58 -13.55
C GLY A 3 -35.01 -4.78 -14.03
N THR A 4 -34.22 -4.22 -13.11
CA THR A 4 -32.80 -4.01 -13.41
C THR A 4 -32.15 -5.35 -13.14
N ASP A 5 -31.98 -6.14 -14.21
CA ASP A 5 -31.07 -7.28 -14.24
C ASP A 5 -29.70 -6.80 -13.79
N HIS A 6 -29.40 -7.13 -12.53
CA HIS A 6 -28.06 -7.16 -12.00
C HIS A 6 -27.18 -7.87 -13.03
N HIS A 7 -26.16 -7.17 -13.51
CA HIS A 7 -25.10 -7.75 -14.32
C HIS A 7 -24.64 -9.03 -13.62
N THR A 8 -24.91 -10.16 -14.27
CA THR A 8 -24.69 -11.48 -13.68
C THR A 8 -23.23 -11.57 -13.29
N SER A 9 -23.02 -11.97 -12.04
CA SER A 9 -21.76 -12.47 -11.56
C SER A 9 -21.32 -13.63 -12.47
N ASP A 10 -20.49 -13.35 -13.47
CA ASP A 10 -19.63 -14.36 -14.08
C ASP A 10 -18.18 -14.02 -13.71
N THR A 11 -17.89 -14.22 -12.43
CA THR A 11 -16.53 -14.33 -11.92
C THR A 11 -16.42 -15.70 -11.30
N ALA A 12 -15.93 -16.69 -12.04
CA ALA A 12 -15.34 -17.88 -11.42
C ALA A 12 -14.39 -18.72 -12.31
N ALA A 13 -14.46 -18.69 -13.64
CA ALA A 13 -13.74 -19.71 -14.43
C ALA A 13 -12.41 -19.27 -15.08
N ASP A 14 -12.19 -18.00 -15.43
CA ASP A 14 -11.03 -17.61 -16.25
C ASP A 14 -9.86 -16.93 -15.50
N HIS A 15 -9.94 -16.81 -14.17
CA HIS A 15 -8.84 -16.28 -13.35
C HIS A 15 -7.87 -17.36 -12.82
N ALA A 16 -7.98 -18.60 -13.30
CA ALA A 16 -7.12 -19.69 -12.83
C ALA A 16 -5.75 -19.75 -13.54
N ASP A 17 -5.53 -19.00 -14.62
CA ASP A 17 -4.29 -19.06 -15.41
C ASP A 17 -3.94 -17.71 -16.05
N SER A 18 -3.70 -16.68 -15.25
CA SER A 18 -2.88 -15.57 -15.74
C SER A 18 -2.05 -15.02 -14.59
N GLY A 19 -0.74 -15.25 -14.70
CA GLY A 19 0.29 -14.65 -13.86
C GLY A 19 0.35 -13.14 -14.04
N TYR A 20 -0.76 -12.45 -13.77
CA TYR A 20 -0.76 -11.01 -13.65
C TYR A 20 -0.05 -10.65 -12.34
N CYS A 21 1.17 -10.14 -12.51
CA CYS A 21 2.18 -9.88 -11.47
C CYS A 21 2.62 -11.13 -10.68
N ALA A 22 2.89 -12.24 -11.38
CA ALA A 22 3.63 -13.33 -10.76
C ALA A 22 5.06 -12.86 -10.44
N ASP A 23 5.34 -12.59 -9.16
CA ASP A 23 6.67 -12.30 -8.63
C ASP A 23 7.45 -13.63 -8.50
N PRO A 24 8.47 -13.89 -9.32
CA PRO A 24 9.18 -15.18 -9.33
C PRO A 24 10.13 -15.36 -8.15
N GLY A 25 10.17 -14.41 -7.21
CA GLY A 25 11.16 -14.37 -6.15
C GLY A 25 10.59 -13.64 -4.95
N GLY A 26 9.58 -14.24 -4.31
CA GLY A 26 8.90 -13.72 -3.13
C GLY A 26 9.92 -13.12 -2.18
N ALA A 27 10.04 -11.79 -2.24
CA ALA A 27 11.09 -11.08 -1.53
C ALA A 27 10.94 -11.44 -0.06
N ALA A 28 12.00 -11.99 0.53
CA ALA A 28 12.11 -12.08 1.97
C ALA A 28 12.09 -10.62 2.46
N TYR A 29 10.90 -10.14 2.84
CA TYR A 29 10.73 -8.87 3.52
C TYR A 29 11.66 -8.94 4.72
N GLY A 30 12.73 -8.16 4.68
CA GLY A 30 13.83 -8.22 5.63
C GLY A 30 13.26 -8.32 7.04
N GLY A 31 13.76 -9.31 7.81
CA GLY A 31 13.42 -9.44 9.22
C GLY A 31 13.62 -8.10 9.93
N PRO A 32 12.92 -7.86 11.06
CA PRO A 32 12.97 -6.58 11.76
C PRO A 32 14.44 -6.19 11.94
N ALA A 33 14.86 -5.13 11.24
CA ALA A 33 16.25 -4.75 11.29
C ALA A 33 16.56 -4.28 12.71
N GLU A 34 17.62 -4.82 13.30
CA GLU A 34 18.20 -4.37 14.57
C GLU A 34 18.87 -2.99 14.42
N GLY A 35 18.19 -2.06 13.74
CA GLY A 35 18.62 -0.69 13.51
C GLY A 35 18.13 0.26 14.60
N PRO A 36 18.53 1.55 14.53
CA PRO A 36 17.96 2.61 15.37
C PRO A 36 16.44 2.55 15.38
N PRO A 37 15.77 2.99 16.46
CA PRO A 37 14.31 2.96 16.52
C PRO A 37 13.75 3.67 15.28
N TYR A 38 12.85 2.99 14.58
CA TYR A 38 12.12 3.61 13.48
C TYR A 38 11.30 4.78 14.00
N ALA A 39 11.22 5.86 13.22
CA ALA A 39 10.32 6.96 13.56
C ALA A 39 8.86 6.48 13.50
N ASP A 40 8.00 7.00 14.38
CA ASP A 40 6.57 6.79 14.24
C ASP A 40 5.96 7.80 13.26
N CYS A 41 5.12 7.33 12.34
CA CYS A 41 4.38 8.19 11.44
C CYS A 41 3.43 9.13 12.23
N VAL A 42 3.45 10.42 11.94
CA VAL A 42 2.58 11.40 12.63
C VAL A 42 1.10 11.27 12.28
N GLN A 43 0.76 10.70 11.11
CA GLN A 43 -0.63 10.52 10.67
C GLN A 43 -1.25 9.22 11.17
N CYS A 44 -0.53 8.10 11.09
CA CYS A 44 -1.09 6.78 11.39
C CYS A 44 -0.47 6.09 12.62
N ARG A 45 0.54 6.71 13.26
CA ARG A 45 1.22 6.21 14.47
C ARG A 45 1.85 4.81 14.33
N LYS A 46 2.08 4.35 13.10
CA LYS A 46 2.81 3.12 12.80
C LYS A 46 4.30 3.42 12.65
N PRO A 47 5.19 2.47 12.99
CA PRO A 47 6.61 2.61 12.70
C PRO A 47 6.83 2.78 11.19
N THR A 48 7.67 3.73 10.82
CA THR A 48 8.09 3.97 9.44
C THR A 48 9.26 3.04 9.06
N GLU A 49 9.66 3.02 7.79
CA GLU A 49 10.92 2.39 7.38
C GLU A 49 12.14 3.30 7.60
N TYR A 50 11.92 4.56 7.98
CA TYR A 50 12.97 5.54 8.18
C TYR A 50 13.46 5.53 9.63
N PRO A 51 14.78 5.64 9.84
CA PRO A 51 15.33 5.71 11.19
C PRO A 51 14.97 7.05 11.84
N ALA A 52 14.75 7.05 13.16
CA ALA A 52 14.30 8.23 13.92
C ALA A 52 15.30 9.39 13.93
N ASP A 53 16.55 9.16 13.56
CA ASP A 53 17.59 10.18 13.44
C ASP A 53 17.55 10.94 12.12
N ARG A 54 16.72 10.52 11.15
CA ARG A 54 16.59 11.18 9.85
C ARG A 54 15.77 12.47 9.98
N PRO A 55 16.36 13.66 9.81
CA PRO A 55 15.64 14.92 9.95
C PRO A 55 14.67 15.14 8.78
N GLY A 56 13.47 15.63 9.09
CA GLY A 56 12.52 16.15 8.10
C GLY A 56 11.56 15.15 7.45
N ILE A 57 11.65 13.85 7.76
CA ILE A 57 10.70 12.84 7.26
C ILE A 57 9.99 12.18 8.45
N VAL A 58 8.72 12.54 8.65
CA VAL A 58 7.86 12.03 9.75
C VAL A 58 6.64 11.25 9.24
N LEU A 59 6.55 11.03 7.93
CA LEU A 59 5.48 10.25 7.30
C LEU A 59 6.04 8.90 6.83
N CYS A 60 5.23 7.84 6.94
CA CYS A 60 5.55 6.58 6.29
C CYS A 60 5.35 6.69 4.76
N PRO A 61 5.99 5.81 3.96
CA PRO A 61 5.90 5.80 2.48
C PRO A 61 4.47 5.82 1.91
N VAL A 62 3.53 5.19 2.62
CA VAL A 62 2.12 5.20 2.22
C VAL A 62 1.49 6.58 2.42
N CYS A 63 1.75 7.21 3.56
CA CYS A 63 1.17 8.50 3.89
C CYS A 63 1.76 9.61 3.01
N GLU A 64 3.06 9.60 2.72
CA GLU A 64 3.66 10.60 1.80
C GLU A 64 3.02 10.57 0.41
N TRP A 65 2.76 9.38 -0.14
CA TRP A 65 2.12 9.24 -1.44
C TRP A 65 0.65 9.69 -1.41
N GLN A 66 -0.07 9.42 -0.32
CA GLN A 66 -1.45 9.91 -0.18
C GLN A 66 -1.51 11.44 -0.09
N GLU A 67 -0.59 12.07 0.65
CA GLU A 67 -0.52 13.55 0.70
C GLU A 67 -0.19 14.14 -0.67
N ALA A 68 0.75 13.54 -1.42
CA ALA A 68 1.10 13.96 -2.77
C ALA A 68 -0.06 13.82 -3.76
N GLN A 69 -0.84 12.74 -3.69
CA GLN A 69 -2.04 12.60 -4.53
C GLN A 69 -3.13 13.60 -4.16
N ARG A 70 -3.32 13.86 -2.87
CA ARG A 70 -4.34 14.81 -2.43
C ARG A 70 -4.02 16.20 -2.96
N SER A 71 -2.77 16.65 -2.85
CA SER A 71 -2.35 17.94 -3.38
C SER A 71 -2.44 18.01 -4.90
N ALA A 72 -2.21 16.90 -5.61
CA ALA A 72 -2.36 16.83 -7.06
C ALA A 72 -3.84 16.91 -7.53
N CYS A 73 -4.79 16.43 -6.73
CA CYS A 73 -6.19 16.25 -7.12
C CYS A 73 -7.18 17.16 -6.37
N SER A 74 -6.73 18.06 -5.49
CA SER A 74 -7.58 18.99 -4.73
C SER A 74 -7.76 20.36 -5.40
N GLY A 75 -7.66 20.41 -6.73
CA GLY A 75 -7.84 21.62 -7.54
C GLY A 75 -9.29 21.99 -7.77
#